data_AF-A0AAN0NE37-F1
#
_entry.id   AF-A0AAN0NE37-F1
#
_cell.length_a   1.000
_cell.length_b   1.000
_cell.length_c   1.000
_cell.angle_alpha   90.00
_cell.angle_beta   90.00
_cell.angle_gamma   90.00
#
_symmetry.space_group_name_H-M   'P 1'
#
loop_
_entity.id
_entity.type
_entity.pdbx_description
1 polymer ?
#
loop_
_entity_poly.entity_id
_entity_poly.type
_entity_poly.pdbx_seq_one_letter_code
_entity_poly.pdbx_strand_id
1 'polypeptide(L)' 'MCPTTILSAQHARTFKERFANYPIVVEVLNRFVSDKEQKDIIHVLKMEKLIF' A
#
# COMPACT_ATOMS: atom_id res chain seq x y z
N MET A 1 -9.32 -3.00 5.67
CA MET A 1 -8.63 -2.70 6.95
C MET A 1 -8.23 -4.01 7.60
N CYS A 2 -7.04 -4.09 8.22
CA CYS A 2 -6.47 -5.33 8.72
C CYS A 2 -6.18 -5.23 10.24
N PRO A 3 -6.41 -6.28 11.06
CA PRO A 3 -6.32 -6.19 12.51
C PRO A 3 -4.90 -6.07 13.05
N THR A 4 -3.87 -6.48 12.30
CA THR A 4 -2.47 -6.42 12.75
C THR A 4 -1.53 -5.93 11.66
N THR A 5 -0.43 -5.32 12.08
CA THR A 5 0.60 -4.80 11.16
C THR A 5 1.27 -5.94 10.35
N ILE A 6 1.42 -7.12 10.97
CA ILE A 6 1.96 -8.32 10.30
C ILE A 6 1.02 -8.79 9.20
N LEU A 7 -0.28 -8.94 9.49
CA LEU A 7 -1.25 -9.41 8.51
C LEU A 7 -1.40 -8.38 7.37
N SER A 8 -1.35 -7.09 7.68
CA SER A 8 -1.32 -6.02 6.68
C SER A 8 -0.12 -6.14 5.72
N ALA A 9 1.07 -6.49 6.21
CA ALA A 9 2.24 -6.71 5.36
C ALA A 9 2.14 -7.99 4.52
N GLN A 10 1.58 -9.08 5.09
CA GLN A 10 1.32 -10.32 4.36
C GLN A 10 0.38 -10.08 3.18
N HIS A 11 -0.73 -9.37 3.40
CA HIS A 11 -1.66 -9.01 2.33
C HIS A 11 -1.00 -8.13 1.28
N ALA A 12 -0.23 -7.11 1.68
CA ALA A 12 0.45 -6.23 0.73
C ALA A 12 1.39 -7.01 -0.21
N ARG A 13 2.12 -8.01 0.32
CA ARG A 13 2.98 -8.87 -0.51
C ARG A 13 2.17 -9.68 -1.53
N THR A 14 1.13 -10.37 -1.08
CA THR A 14 0.28 -11.17 -1.97
C THR A 14 -0.40 -10.32 -3.04
N PHE A 15 -0.84 -9.10 -2.68
CA PHE A 15 -1.43 -8.17 -3.63
C PHE A 15 -0.40 -7.65 -4.64
N LYS A 16 0.82 -7.28 -4.21
CA LYS A 16 1.91 -6.90 -5.11
C LYS A 16 2.23 -8.02 -6.12
N GLU A 17 2.33 -9.26 -5.65
CA GLU A 17 2.59 -10.42 -6.53
C GLU A 17 1.43 -10.65 -7.52
N ARG A 18 0.18 -10.56 -7.05
CA ARG A 18 -1.01 -10.79 -7.89
C ARG A 18 -1.23 -9.69 -8.94
N PHE A 19 -0.93 -8.44 -8.60
CA PHE A 19 -1.14 -7.29 -9.46
C PHE A 19 0.10 -6.85 -10.24
N ALA A 20 1.20 -7.60 -10.18
CA ALA A 20 2.45 -7.30 -10.88
C ALA A 20 2.30 -7.10 -12.40
N ASN A 21 1.29 -7.74 -13.02
CA ASN A 21 1.01 -7.64 -14.45
C ASN A 21 0.02 -6.53 -14.83
N TYR A 22 -0.46 -5.77 -13.84
CA TYR A 22 -1.40 -4.67 -14.05
C TYR A 22 -0.70 -3.34 -13.74
N PRO A 23 -1.13 -2.22 -14.35
CA PRO A 23 -0.61 -0.89 -14.02
C PRO A 23 -1.19 -0.38 -12.69
N ILE A 24 -1.13 -1.20 -11.65
CA ILE A 24 -1.70 -0.97 -10.32
C ILE A 24 -0.54 -0.92 -9.34
N VAL A 25 -0.49 0.14 -8.52
CA VAL A 25 0.53 0.32 -7.49
C VAL A 25 -0.11 0.01 -6.15
N VAL A 26 0.27 -1.14 -5.57
CA VAL A 26 -0.20 -1.57 -4.25
C VAL A 26 0.76 -1.04 -3.20
N GLU A 27 0.31 -0.19 -2.29
CA GLU A 27 1.11 0.27 -1.15
C GLU A 27 0.38 0.07 0.18
N VAL A 28 1.14 -0.09 1.26
CA VAL A 28 0.60 -0.34 2.59
C VAL A 28 0.70 0.92 3.45
N LEU A 29 -0.32 1.20 4.26
CA LEU A 29 -0.28 2.30 5.23
C LEU A 29 -0.45 1.71 6.63
N ASN A 30 0.66 1.53 7.34
CA ASN A 30 0.68 0.96 8.68
C ASN A 30 1.86 1.49 9.51
N ARG A 31 1.98 1.00 10.75
CA ARG A 31 2.97 1.46 11.75
C ARG A 31 4.44 1.23 11.37
N PHE A 32 4.73 0.42 10.36
CA PHE A 32 6.09 0.15 9.90
C PHE A 32 6.52 1.05 8.74
N VAL A 33 5.61 1.90 8.23
CA VAL A 33 5.89 2.87 7.18
C VAL A 33 6.30 4.18 7.82
N SER A 34 7.39 4.81 7.34
CA SER A 34 7.85 6.08 7.90
C SER A 34 6.84 7.20 7.66
N ASP A 35 6.84 8.22 8.51
CA ASP A 35 5.94 9.37 8.37
C ASP A 35 6.10 10.10 7.02
N LYS A 36 7.31 10.07 6.46
CA LYS A 36 7.59 10.62 5.13
C LYS A 36 6.87 9.81 4.05
N GLU A 37 7.08 8.50 4.03
CA GLU A 37 6.44 7.61 3.06
C GLU A 37 4.91 7.62 3.19
N GLN A 38 4.37 7.68 4.42
CA GLN A 38 2.93 7.81 4.61
C GLN A 38 2.37 9.07 3.94
N LYS A 39 3.05 10.22 4.08
CA LYS A 39 2.64 11.46 3.42
C LYS A 39 2.71 11.36 1.91
N ASP A 40 3.76 10.74 1.38
CA ASP A 40 3.93 10.53 -0.06
C ASP A 40 2.83 9.62 -0.61
N ILE A 41 2.53 8.51 0.06
CA ILE A 41 1.44 7.59 -0.31
C ILE A 41 0.09 8.31 -0.29
N ILE A 42 -0.20 9.10 0.74
CA ILE A 42 -1.45 9.88 0.82
C ILE A 42 -1.53 10.92 -0.30
N HIS A 43 -0.41 11.56 -0.65
CA HIS A 43 -0.37 12.52 -1.75
C HIS A 43 -0.67 11.85 -3.09
N VAL A 44 -0.07 10.69 -3.35
CA VAL A 44 -0.32 9.94 -4.59
C VAL A 44 -1.73 9.38 -4.65
N LEU A 45 -2.28 8.92 -3.52
CA LEU A 45 -3.69 8.50 -3.41
C LEU A 45 -4.65 9.64 -3.73
N LYS A 46 -4.38 10.85 -3.22
CA LYS A 46 -5.17 12.06 -3.52
C LYS A 46 -5.09 12.49 -4.99
N MET A 47 -3.99 12.17 -5.67
CA MET A 47 -3.79 12.46 -7.09
C MET A 47 -4.41 11.36 -7.99
N GLU A 48 -5.25 10.47 -7.45
CA GLU A 48 -5.91 9.33 -8.13
C GLU A 48 -4.94 8.38 -8.87
N LYS A 49 -3.64 8.44 -8.54
CA LYS A 49 -2.60 7.65 -9.20
C LYS A 49 -2.40 6.27 -8.57
N LEU A 50 -3.01 6.02 -7.42
CA LEU A 50 -2.95 4.77 -6.66
C LEU A 50 -4.35 4.14 -6.70
N ILE A 51 -4.53 3.14 -7.55
CA ILE A 51 -5.74 2.32 -7.61
C ILE A 51 -5.48 1.05 -6.77
N PHE A 52 -6.53 0.61 -6.07
CA PHE A 52 -6.56 -0.35 -4.95
C PHE A 52 -5.82 -1.68 -5.13
#